data_AF-A0A0E2L1J5-F1
#
_entry.id   AF-A0A0E2L1J5-F1
#
_cell.length_a   1.000
_cell.length_b   1.000
_cell.length_c   1.000
_cell.angle_alpha   90.00
_cell.angle_beta   90.00
_cell.angle_gamma   90.00
#
_symmetry.space_group_name_H-M   'P 1'
#
loop_
_entity.id
_entity.type
_entity.pdbx_description
1 polymer ?
#
loop_
_entity_poly.entity_id
_entity_poly.type
_entity_poly.pdbx_seq_one_letter_code
_entity_poly.pdbx_strand_id
1 'polypeptide(L)'
;MRNTLKQAIVLWGMVLLLVLWSVFISPSGVLRWAGAAAIVLAVAALLIYRRRQAWTEMTGDAGLSSLPPETYRQPVVLVCGGLSAHLFTDSPVRQVSEGLYLHVPDEEQLVAQVERLLTLRPAWASQLAVAYTIMPGIHRDVAVLAGRLRRFAHSMATVRRRAGVNVPWLLWSGLSGSPLPERASSPWFICTGGEVQVATSTENAMPAQWIAQSGVQERSQRLSYLLKAESLMQWLDLNVLAELNGPEAKCPPLAMAVGLVP
;
A
#
# COMPACT_ATOMS: atom_id res chain seq x y z
N MET A 1 18.58 6.44 2.11
CA MET A 1 19.03 5.04 1.88
C MET A 1 20.45 4.71 2.38
N ARG A 2 21.33 5.68 2.69
CA ARG A 2 22.75 5.43 3.08
C ARG A 2 22.96 4.95 4.53
N ASN A 3 21.97 5.07 5.41
CA ASN A 3 22.10 4.72 6.84
C ASN A 3 21.81 3.24 7.13
N THR A 4 21.00 2.56 6.32
CA THR A 4 20.65 1.15 6.51
C THR A 4 21.82 0.22 6.23
N LEU A 5 22.62 0.50 5.19
CA LEU A 5 23.84 -0.25 4.88
C LEU A 5 24.90 -0.08 5.97
N LYS A 6 25.11 1.15 6.47
CA LYS A 6 26.05 1.40 7.57
C LYS A 6 25.64 0.69 8.85
N GLN A 7 24.35 0.71 9.18
CA GLN A 7 23.81 0.00 10.35
C GLN A 7 23.85 -1.53 10.19
N ALA A 8 23.60 -2.04 8.99
CA ALA A 8 23.74 -3.46 8.69
C ALA A 8 25.21 -3.90 8.83
N ILE A 9 26.16 -3.13 8.31
CA ILE A 9 27.60 -3.41 8.45
C ILE A 9 28.04 -3.37 9.92
N VAL A 10 27.53 -2.42 10.71
CA VAL A 10 27.83 -2.34 12.15
C VAL A 10 27.21 -3.52 12.90
N LEU A 11 25.97 -3.92 12.57
CA LEU A 11 25.33 -5.10 13.16
C LEU A 11 26.06 -6.39 12.80
N TRP A 12 26.40 -6.58 11.54
CA TRP A 12 27.16 -7.74 11.08
C TRP A 12 28.57 -7.75 11.69
N GLY A 13 29.23 -6.60 11.80
CA GLY A 13 30.53 -6.47 12.46
C GLY A 13 30.46 -6.81 13.96
N MET A 14 29.41 -6.34 14.66
CA MET A 14 29.18 -6.67 16.06
C MET A 14 28.91 -8.16 16.25
N VAL A 15 28.08 -8.78 15.40
CA VAL A 15 27.80 -10.22 15.43
C VAL A 15 29.07 -11.03 15.17
N LEU A 16 29.86 -10.66 14.17
CA LEU A 16 31.10 -11.36 13.82
C LEU A 16 32.14 -11.26 14.94
N LEU A 17 32.28 -10.07 15.54
CA LEU A 17 33.15 -9.84 16.69
C LEU A 17 32.72 -10.70 17.88
N LEU A 18 31.41 -10.79 18.13
CA LEU A 18 30.86 -11.55 19.25
C LEU A 18 31.00 -13.07 19.05
N VAL A 19 30.85 -13.56 17.82
CA VAL A 19 31.14 -14.95 17.45
C VAL A 19 32.62 -15.24 17.66
N LEU A 20 33.50 -14.36 17.20
CA LEU A 20 34.95 -14.50 17.38
C LEU A 20 35.33 -14.51 18.87
N TRP A 21 34.69 -13.65 19.66
CA TRP A 21 34.83 -13.59 21.12
C TRP A 21 34.35 -14.89 21.81
N SER A 22 33.25 -15.47 21.34
CA SER A 22 32.67 -16.72 21.87
C SER A 22 33.47 -17.98 21.53
N VAL A 23 34.29 -17.91 20.47
CA VAL A 23 35.21 -18.99 20.06
C VAL A 23 36.53 -18.89 20.83
N PHE A 24 37.00 -17.67 21.13
CA PHE A 24 38.30 -17.45 21.77
C PHE A 24 38.29 -17.58 23.29
N ILE A 25 37.17 -17.31 23.96
CA ILE A 25 37.04 -17.58 25.38
C ILE A 25 36.48 -19.00 25.51
N SER A 26 37.23 -19.89 26.16
CA SER A 26 36.69 -21.16 26.67
C SER A 26 36.08 -20.95 28.06
N PRO A 27 34.76 -20.77 28.19
CA PRO A 27 34.07 -21.14 29.42
C PRO A 27 33.15 -22.34 29.15
N SER A 28 32.82 -23.05 30.22
CA SER A 28 31.94 -24.21 30.26
C SER A 28 30.71 -24.08 29.35
N GLY A 29 30.31 -25.18 28.71
CA GLY A 29 29.31 -25.21 27.62
C GLY A 29 27.98 -24.53 27.92
N VAL A 30 27.59 -24.39 29.18
CA VAL A 30 26.36 -23.73 29.63
C VAL A 30 26.39 -22.21 29.38
N LEU A 31 27.55 -21.56 29.54
CA LEU A 31 27.69 -20.10 29.38
C LEU A 31 27.63 -19.68 27.90
N ARG A 32 28.06 -20.55 26.98
CA ARG A 32 27.92 -20.35 25.52
C ARG A 32 26.46 -20.33 25.07
N TRP A 33 25.65 -21.27 25.56
CA TRP A 33 24.22 -21.33 25.23
C TRP A 33 23.43 -20.17 25.84
N ALA A 34 23.77 -19.75 27.06
CA ALA A 34 23.16 -18.57 27.69
C ALA A 34 23.47 -17.28 26.90
N GLY A 35 24.72 -17.11 26.44
CA GLY A 35 25.10 -15.97 25.59
C GLY A 35 24.37 -15.98 24.24
N ALA A 36 24.31 -17.12 23.56
CA ALA A 36 23.58 -17.27 22.30
C ALA A 36 22.08 -16.95 22.47
N ALA A 37 21.45 -17.46 23.52
CA ALA A 37 20.03 -17.20 23.81
C ALA A 37 19.78 -15.72 24.12
N ALA A 38 20.66 -15.06 24.88
CA ALA A 38 20.55 -13.63 25.18
C ALA A 38 20.65 -12.76 23.93
N ILE A 39 21.53 -13.11 22.97
CA ILE A 39 21.66 -12.39 21.69
C ILE A 39 20.42 -12.60 20.83
N VAL A 40 19.91 -13.85 20.73
CA VAL A 40 18.69 -14.12 19.96
C VAL A 40 17.51 -13.36 20.57
N LEU A 41 17.38 -13.33 21.90
CA LEU A 41 16.37 -12.52 22.59
C LEU A 41 16.57 -11.02 22.36
N ALA A 42 17.80 -10.51 22.39
CA ALA A 42 18.11 -9.10 22.15
C ALA A 42 17.81 -8.70 20.70
N VAL A 43 18.15 -9.56 19.72
CA VAL A 43 17.83 -9.34 18.30
C VAL A 43 16.32 -9.44 18.08
N ALA A 44 15.64 -10.41 18.68
CA ALA A 44 14.19 -10.51 18.63
C ALA A 44 13.52 -9.28 19.26
N ALA A 45 13.97 -8.85 20.44
CA ALA A 45 13.48 -7.65 21.11
C ALA A 45 13.76 -6.39 20.31
N LEU A 46 14.93 -6.27 19.68
CA LEU A 46 15.27 -5.15 18.80
C LEU A 46 14.45 -5.17 17.51
N LEU A 47 14.18 -6.35 16.92
CA LEU A 47 13.29 -6.48 15.75
C LEU A 47 11.85 -6.14 16.11
N ILE A 48 11.38 -6.57 17.28
CA ILE A 48 10.05 -6.23 17.82
C ILE A 48 10.00 -4.73 18.12
N TYR A 49 11.06 -4.15 18.70
CA TYR A 49 11.15 -2.73 19.02
C TYR A 49 11.22 -1.90 17.74
N ARG A 50 12.00 -2.28 16.72
CA ARG A 50 12.06 -1.60 15.43
C ARG A 50 10.77 -1.76 14.63
N ARG A 51 10.11 -2.93 14.71
CA ARG A 51 8.75 -3.08 14.21
C ARG A 51 7.85 -2.08 14.95
N ARG A 52 7.77 -2.13 16.28
CA ARG A 52 6.97 -1.17 17.06
C ARG A 52 7.32 0.30 16.77
N GLN A 53 8.59 0.63 16.55
CA GLN A 53 9.04 1.98 16.28
C GLN A 53 8.66 2.45 14.88
N ALA A 54 8.77 1.60 13.86
CA ALA A 54 8.21 1.88 12.53
C ALA A 54 6.67 2.04 12.59
N TRP A 55 6.01 1.31 13.50
CA TRP A 55 4.57 1.45 13.74
C TRP A 55 4.21 2.70 14.55
N THR A 56 5.04 3.17 15.48
CA THR A 56 4.80 4.40 16.28
C THR A 56 5.35 5.67 15.64
N GLU A 57 6.29 5.60 14.70
CA GLU A 57 6.76 6.78 13.96
C GLU A 57 5.86 7.09 12.75
N MET A 58 5.24 6.07 12.14
CA MET A 58 4.29 6.25 11.03
C MET A 58 2.82 6.30 11.46
N THR A 59 2.50 5.88 12.68
CA THR A 59 1.14 5.96 13.27
C THR A 59 1.19 6.43 14.73
N GLY A 60 2.19 7.26 15.04
CA GLY A 60 2.35 7.85 16.37
C GLY A 60 1.11 8.62 16.77
N ASP A 61 0.81 8.66 18.07
CA ASP A 61 -0.37 9.29 18.66
C ASP A 61 -0.79 10.62 18.01
N ALA A 62 0.14 11.40 17.43
CA ALA A 62 -0.12 12.60 16.64
C ALA A 62 -1.03 12.43 15.39
N GLY A 63 -1.00 11.27 14.72
CA GLY A 63 -1.82 10.99 13.52
C GLY A 63 -3.24 10.52 13.84
N LEU A 64 -3.43 9.85 14.98
CA LEU A 64 -4.75 9.44 15.47
C LEU A 64 -5.41 10.51 16.37
N SER A 65 -4.63 11.40 16.96
CA SER A 65 -5.17 12.58 17.70
C SER A 65 -5.52 13.76 16.79
N SER A 66 -5.12 13.72 15.52
CA SER A 66 -5.58 14.64 14.47
C SER A 66 -6.74 14.06 13.63
N LEU A 67 -7.38 12.97 14.09
CA LEU A 67 -8.57 12.45 13.42
C LEU A 67 -9.70 13.49 13.46
N PRO A 68 -10.45 13.65 12.35
CA PRO A 68 -11.57 14.56 12.31
C PRO A 68 -12.62 14.20 13.39
N PRO A 69 -13.44 15.19 13.81
CA PRO A 69 -14.39 15.03 14.89
C PRO A 69 -15.37 13.88 14.65
N GLU A 70 -16.01 13.37 15.71
CA GLU A 70 -16.92 12.19 15.63
C GLU A 70 -18.10 12.37 14.65
N THR A 71 -18.44 13.61 14.29
CA THR A 71 -19.44 13.96 13.27
C THR A 71 -18.96 13.72 11.84
N TYR A 72 -17.72 13.27 11.63
CA TYR A 72 -17.18 12.98 10.29
C TYR A 72 -17.92 11.79 9.68
N ARG A 73 -18.53 12.02 8.51
CA ARG A 73 -19.36 11.04 7.77
C ARG A 73 -18.80 10.71 6.38
N GLN A 74 -17.59 11.17 6.09
CA GLN A 74 -16.93 10.94 4.81
C GLN A 74 -16.13 9.63 4.84
N PRO A 75 -15.88 8.99 3.69
CA PRO A 75 -15.21 7.69 3.63
C PRO A 75 -13.80 7.76 4.20
N VAL A 76 -13.43 6.71 4.95
CA VAL A 76 -12.10 6.52 5.51
C VAL A 76 -11.41 5.40 4.73
N VAL A 77 -10.40 5.77 3.94
CA VAL A 77 -9.73 4.88 3.00
C VAL A 77 -8.34 4.50 3.50
N LEU A 78 -8.11 3.22 3.78
CA LEU A 78 -6.79 2.70 4.12
C LEU A 78 -6.03 2.33 2.85
N VAL A 79 -4.90 2.96 2.58
CA VAL A 79 -4.14 2.78 1.33
C VAL A 79 -2.91 1.89 1.58
N CYS A 80 -2.86 0.75 0.90
CA CYS A 80 -1.78 -0.23 0.94
C CYS A 80 -1.07 -0.34 -0.42
N GLY A 81 0.14 -0.90 -0.46
CA GLY A 81 0.78 -1.36 -1.70
C GLY A 81 1.90 -0.47 -2.24
N GLY A 82 2.35 -0.73 -3.47
CA GLY A 82 3.61 -0.20 -4.00
C GLY A 82 3.65 1.32 -4.23
N LEU A 83 2.50 1.96 -4.43
CA LEU A 83 2.40 3.41 -4.63
C LEU A 83 2.17 4.17 -3.32
N SER A 84 1.81 3.48 -2.23
CA SER A 84 1.43 4.11 -0.97
C SER A 84 2.57 4.97 -0.39
N ALA A 85 3.81 4.50 -0.47
CA ALA A 85 4.97 5.25 0.03
C ALA A 85 5.17 6.61 -0.67
N HIS A 86 4.84 6.72 -1.96
CA HIS A 86 4.98 7.97 -2.72
C HIS A 86 3.83 8.95 -2.42
N LEU A 87 2.61 8.44 -2.23
CA LEU A 87 1.42 9.25 -1.97
C LEU A 87 1.41 9.91 -0.58
N PHE A 88 2.13 9.35 0.38
CA PHE A 88 2.14 9.77 1.80
C PHE A 88 3.52 10.22 2.29
N THR A 89 4.36 10.75 1.39
CA THR A 89 5.74 11.17 1.70
C THR A 89 5.81 12.23 2.82
N ASP A 90 4.82 13.14 2.89
CA ASP A 90 4.81 14.26 3.84
C ASP A 90 4.04 13.96 5.14
N SER A 91 3.01 13.12 5.08
CA SER A 91 2.17 12.78 6.23
C SER A 91 1.53 11.40 6.06
N PRO A 92 1.45 10.58 7.11
CA PRO A 92 0.77 9.28 7.07
C PRO A 92 -0.76 9.40 6.98
N VAL A 93 -1.30 10.60 7.21
CA VAL A 93 -2.73 10.93 7.11
C VAL A 93 -2.90 12.04 6.09
N ARG A 94 -3.74 11.81 5.10
CA ARG A 94 -4.09 12.81 4.07
C ARG A 94 -5.59 13.02 4.08
N GLN A 95 -6.02 14.18 4.58
CA GLN A 95 -7.42 14.60 4.52
C GLN A 95 -7.63 15.42 3.25
N VAL A 96 -8.58 14.97 2.43
CA VAL A 96 -9.02 15.66 1.22
C VAL A 96 -10.52 15.93 1.37
N SER A 97 -11.08 16.86 0.59
CA SER A 97 -12.51 17.18 0.59
C SER A 97 -13.42 15.95 0.38
N GLU A 98 -12.90 14.91 -0.26
CA GLU A 98 -13.61 13.67 -0.62
C GLU A 98 -13.49 12.56 0.43
N GLY A 99 -12.57 12.67 1.39
CA GLY A 99 -12.37 11.62 2.40
C GLY A 99 -11.04 11.70 3.14
N LEU A 100 -10.90 10.78 4.10
CA LEU A 100 -9.70 10.62 4.91
C LEU A 100 -8.90 9.43 4.42
N TYR A 101 -7.66 9.66 4.00
CA TYR A 101 -6.77 8.61 3.52
C TYR A 101 -5.68 8.32 4.56
N LEU A 102 -5.51 7.04 4.89
CA LEU A 102 -4.55 6.56 5.89
C LEU A 102 -3.54 5.63 5.24
N HIS A 103 -2.25 5.88 5.48
CA HIS A 103 -1.18 5.03 4.95
C HIS A 103 -1.03 3.72 5.75
N VAL A 104 -1.08 2.59 5.05
CA VAL A 104 -0.76 1.27 5.59
C VAL A 104 0.51 0.76 4.91
N PRO A 105 1.60 0.51 5.66
CA PRO A 105 2.88 0.16 5.07
C PRO A 105 2.93 -1.27 4.50
N ASP A 106 2.09 -2.19 4.99
CA ASP A 106 2.13 -3.60 4.60
C ASP A 106 0.77 -4.30 4.81
N GLU A 107 0.49 -5.34 4.01
CA GLU A 107 -0.81 -6.02 3.98
C GLU A 107 -1.09 -6.78 5.30
N GLU A 108 -0.05 -7.21 6.00
CA GLU A 108 -0.15 -7.84 7.32
C GLU A 108 -0.60 -6.84 8.40
N GLN A 109 -0.32 -5.55 8.21
CA GLN A 109 -0.65 -4.50 9.18
C GLN A 109 -2.06 -3.95 8.99
N LEU A 110 -2.65 -4.17 7.82
CA LEU A 110 -4.01 -3.71 7.48
C LEU A 110 -5.02 -4.17 8.54
N VAL A 111 -4.99 -5.44 8.93
CA VAL A 111 -5.94 -5.99 9.93
C VAL A 111 -5.77 -5.29 11.27
N ALA A 112 -4.54 -5.15 11.76
CA ALA A 112 -4.25 -4.52 13.04
C ALA A 112 -4.64 -3.03 13.06
N GLN A 113 -4.42 -2.32 11.94
CA GLN A 113 -4.83 -0.92 11.82
C GLN A 113 -6.35 -0.76 11.82
N VAL A 114 -7.07 -1.62 11.08
CA VAL A 114 -8.54 -1.61 11.09
C VAL A 114 -9.08 -1.93 12.49
N GLU A 115 -8.55 -2.95 13.16
CA GLU A 115 -8.97 -3.30 14.52
C GLU A 115 -8.76 -2.12 15.49
N ARG A 116 -7.60 -1.45 15.42
CA ARG A 116 -7.32 -0.28 16.26
C ARG A 116 -8.27 0.88 15.95
N LEU A 117 -8.53 1.15 14.66
CA LEU A 117 -9.42 2.22 14.24
C LEU A 117 -10.87 1.95 14.67
N LEU A 118 -11.35 0.72 14.53
CA LEU A 118 -12.69 0.34 14.99
C LEU A 118 -12.83 0.35 16.51
N THR A 119 -11.74 0.07 17.25
CA THR A 119 -11.72 0.20 18.71
C THR A 119 -11.89 1.66 19.14
N LEU A 120 -11.28 2.59 18.41
CA LEU A 120 -11.37 4.03 18.70
C LEU A 120 -12.67 4.67 18.16
N ARG A 121 -13.16 4.20 17.01
CA ARG A 121 -14.29 4.76 16.25
C ARG A 121 -15.13 3.62 15.64
N PRO A 122 -15.93 2.90 16.43
CA PRO A 122 -16.72 1.77 15.93
C PRO A 122 -17.76 2.19 14.87
N ALA A 123 -18.25 3.44 14.94
CA ALA A 123 -19.19 4.00 13.97
C ALA A 123 -18.61 4.13 12.54
N TRP A 124 -17.29 4.05 12.37
CA TRP A 124 -16.66 4.13 11.06
C TRP A 124 -16.67 2.81 10.29
N ALA A 125 -17.11 1.70 10.89
CA ALA A 125 -17.14 0.40 10.22
C ALA A 125 -17.80 0.45 8.83
N SER A 126 -18.94 1.12 8.69
CA SER A 126 -19.66 1.26 7.42
C SER A 126 -19.08 2.32 6.47
N GLN A 127 -18.13 3.13 6.93
CA GLN A 127 -17.46 4.19 6.16
C GLN A 127 -16.06 3.78 5.71
N LEU A 128 -15.59 2.60 6.14
CA LEU A 128 -14.29 2.07 5.77
C LEU A 128 -14.26 1.63 4.31
N ALA A 129 -13.18 2.00 3.63
CA ALA A 129 -12.77 1.39 2.37
C ALA A 129 -11.26 1.10 2.41
N VAL A 130 -10.81 0.16 1.59
CA VAL A 130 -9.38 -0.14 1.45
C VAL A 130 -8.96 0.14 0.01
N ALA A 131 -7.87 0.87 -0.20
CA ALA A 131 -7.27 1.02 -1.52
C ALA A 131 -5.99 0.19 -1.57
N TYR A 132 -5.84 -0.64 -2.62
CA TYR A 132 -4.61 -1.37 -2.88
C TYR A 132 -3.95 -0.81 -4.13
N THR A 133 -2.68 -0.41 -3.99
CA THR A 133 -1.93 0.27 -5.04
C THR A 133 -0.89 -0.65 -5.68
N ILE A 134 -0.89 -0.73 -7.01
CA ILE A 134 0.05 -1.56 -7.77
C ILE A 134 0.77 -0.71 -8.81
N MET A 135 2.10 -0.79 -8.82
CA MET A 135 2.92 -0.22 -9.89
C MET A 135 3.63 -1.36 -10.63
N PRO A 136 3.20 -1.72 -11.85
CA PRO A 136 3.78 -2.85 -12.58
C PRO A 136 5.30 -2.74 -12.73
N GLY A 137 5.82 -1.51 -12.93
CA GLY A 137 7.25 -1.26 -13.10
C GLY A 137 8.13 -1.64 -11.90
N ILE A 138 7.55 -1.80 -10.70
CA ILE A 138 8.28 -2.28 -9.51
C ILE A 138 8.34 -3.80 -9.47
N HIS A 139 7.35 -4.49 -10.02
CA HIS A 139 7.22 -5.93 -9.90
C HIS A 139 8.01 -6.65 -10.99
N ARG A 140 9.20 -7.13 -10.63
CA ARG A 140 10.07 -7.95 -11.51
C ARG A 140 9.70 -9.43 -11.52
N ASP A 141 8.92 -9.88 -10.52
CA ASP A 141 8.53 -11.28 -10.35
C ASP A 141 7.03 -11.37 -10.10
N VAL A 142 6.33 -12.02 -11.03
CA VAL A 142 4.87 -12.21 -11.01
C VAL A 142 4.46 -13.16 -9.87
N ALA A 143 5.28 -14.13 -9.50
CA ALA A 143 4.98 -15.05 -8.40
C ALA A 143 5.01 -14.33 -7.05
N VAL A 144 5.95 -13.39 -6.86
CA VAL A 144 5.99 -12.55 -5.66
C VAL A 144 4.76 -11.66 -5.58
N LEU A 145 4.31 -11.09 -6.71
CA LEU A 145 3.08 -10.31 -6.77
C LEU A 145 1.86 -11.17 -6.41
N ALA A 146 1.71 -12.36 -7.00
CA ALA A 146 0.63 -13.29 -6.68
C ALA A 146 0.61 -13.63 -5.18
N GLY A 147 1.78 -13.88 -4.58
CA GLY A 147 1.91 -14.14 -3.14
C GLY A 147 1.52 -12.95 -2.25
N ARG A 148 1.71 -11.71 -2.71
CA ARG A 148 1.21 -10.50 -2.01
C ARG A 148 -0.29 -10.34 -2.18
N LEU A 149 -0.82 -10.55 -3.38
CA LEU A 149 -2.26 -10.47 -3.66
C LEU A 149 -3.05 -11.50 -2.83
N ARG A 150 -2.55 -12.73 -2.69
CA ARG A 150 -3.18 -13.74 -1.83
C ARG A 150 -3.16 -13.33 -0.35
N ARG A 151 -2.04 -12.77 0.13
CA ARG A 151 -1.94 -12.21 1.48
C ARG A 151 -2.93 -11.06 1.69
N PHE A 152 -3.02 -10.16 0.73
CA PHE A 152 -3.99 -9.07 0.72
C PHE A 152 -5.43 -9.59 0.80
N ALA A 153 -5.80 -10.56 -0.06
CA ALA A 153 -7.14 -11.15 -0.06
C ALA A 153 -7.47 -11.79 1.30
N HIS A 154 -6.50 -12.46 1.93
CA HIS A 154 -6.66 -13.02 3.27
C HIS A 154 -6.84 -11.94 4.35
N SER A 155 -6.03 -10.88 4.31
CA SER A 155 -6.17 -9.71 5.19
C SER A 155 -7.54 -9.05 5.02
N MET A 156 -8.02 -8.88 3.77
CA MET A 156 -9.34 -8.31 3.47
C MET A 156 -10.48 -9.16 4.00
N ALA A 157 -10.40 -10.50 3.87
CA ALA A 157 -11.39 -11.40 4.45
C ALA A 157 -11.44 -11.26 5.98
N THR A 158 -10.28 -11.05 6.62
CA THR A 158 -10.20 -10.82 8.07
C THR A 158 -10.73 -9.44 8.46
N VAL A 159 -10.41 -8.39 7.70
CA VAL A 159 -10.97 -7.03 7.86
C VAL A 159 -12.49 -7.06 7.80
N ARG A 160 -13.09 -7.69 6.78
CA ARG A 160 -14.55 -7.81 6.65
C ARG A 160 -15.19 -8.55 7.83
N ARG A 161 -14.56 -9.63 8.29
CA ARG A 161 -15.02 -10.37 9.49
C ARG A 161 -14.97 -9.51 10.75
N ARG A 162 -13.91 -8.71 10.94
CA ARG A 162 -13.75 -7.84 12.12
C ARG A 162 -14.66 -6.61 12.09
N ALA A 163 -14.83 -6.00 10.92
CA ALA A 163 -15.70 -4.86 10.75
C ALA A 163 -17.19 -5.22 10.83
N GLY A 164 -17.53 -6.50 10.63
CA GLY A 164 -18.93 -6.98 10.62
C GLY A 164 -19.73 -6.48 9.41
N VAL A 165 -19.07 -5.83 8.46
CA VAL A 165 -19.66 -5.29 7.23
C VAL A 165 -18.82 -5.67 6.02
N ASN A 166 -19.44 -5.66 4.84
CA ASN A 166 -18.72 -5.89 3.60
C ASN A 166 -17.92 -4.64 3.21
N VAL A 167 -16.72 -4.50 3.77
CA VAL A 167 -15.80 -3.41 3.47
C VAL A 167 -15.41 -3.45 1.97
N PRO A 168 -15.73 -2.40 1.19
CA PRO A 168 -15.32 -2.30 -0.20
C PRO A 168 -13.82 -2.04 -0.30
N TRP A 169 -13.22 -2.46 -1.41
CA TRP A 169 -11.84 -2.10 -1.71
C TRP A 169 -11.68 -1.66 -3.17
N LEU A 170 -10.70 -0.80 -3.41
CA LEU A 170 -10.41 -0.15 -4.68
C LEU A 170 -9.02 -0.55 -5.14
N LEU A 171 -8.86 -0.85 -6.43
CA LEU A 171 -7.56 -1.14 -7.02
C LEU A 171 -7.05 0.11 -7.72
N TRP A 172 -5.91 0.64 -7.30
CA TRP A 172 -5.28 1.78 -7.97
C TRP A 172 -3.98 1.35 -8.62
N SER A 173 -3.75 1.74 -9.86
CA SER A 173 -2.51 1.42 -10.55
C SER A 173 -1.95 2.61 -11.31
N GLY A 174 -0.63 2.74 -11.23
CA GLY A 174 0.14 3.79 -11.88
C GLY A 174 1.16 3.20 -12.85
N LEU A 175 1.22 3.76 -14.05
CA LEU A 175 2.34 3.58 -14.98
C LEU A 175 3.28 4.79 -14.86
N SER A 176 4.58 4.54 -14.70
CA SER A 176 5.60 5.60 -14.75
C SER A 176 5.74 6.13 -16.17
N GLY A 177 5.93 7.44 -16.31
CA GLY A 177 6.19 8.08 -17.60
C GLY A 177 5.07 9.01 -18.07
N SER A 178 4.41 9.72 -17.15
CA SER A 178 3.66 10.90 -17.54
C SER A 178 4.63 11.98 -18.02
N PRO A 179 4.54 12.47 -19.28
CA PRO A 179 5.30 13.64 -19.74
C PRO A 179 4.73 14.96 -19.20
N LEU A 180 3.60 14.92 -18.47
CA LEU A 180 3.03 16.08 -17.80
C LEU A 180 3.81 16.38 -16.51
N PRO A 181 4.09 17.66 -16.19
CA PRO A 181 4.70 18.02 -14.92
C PRO A 181 3.82 17.52 -13.76
N GLU A 182 4.41 17.20 -12.61
CA GLU A 182 3.75 16.73 -11.36
C GLU A 182 2.49 17.52 -10.95
N ARG A 183 2.34 18.75 -11.47
CA ARG A 183 1.25 19.69 -11.18
C ARG A 183 0.11 19.72 -12.22
N ALA A 184 0.27 19.10 -13.38
CA ALA A 184 -0.79 19.01 -14.36
C ALA A 184 -1.53 17.69 -14.17
N SER A 185 -2.81 17.79 -13.85
CA SER A 185 -3.70 16.69 -13.47
C SER A 185 -3.72 15.59 -14.55
N SER A 186 -2.85 14.59 -14.43
CA SER A 186 -2.87 13.42 -15.30
C SER A 186 -4.26 12.79 -15.26
N PRO A 187 -4.84 12.45 -16.43
CA PRO A 187 -6.13 11.79 -16.48
C PRO A 187 -6.06 10.42 -15.79
N TRP A 188 -7.03 10.15 -14.93
CA TRP A 188 -7.25 8.83 -14.33
C TRP A 188 -8.40 8.13 -15.03
N PHE A 189 -8.20 6.88 -15.42
CA PHE A 189 -9.22 6.02 -16.00
C PHE A 189 -9.85 5.19 -14.87
N ILE A 190 -11.11 5.49 -14.55
CA ILE A 190 -11.88 4.82 -13.50
C ILE A 190 -12.78 3.78 -14.16
N CYS A 191 -12.59 2.53 -13.80
CA CYS A 191 -13.35 1.37 -14.25
C CYS A 191 -14.27 0.90 -13.12
N THR A 192 -15.58 1.03 -13.32
CA THR A 192 -16.59 0.60 -12.34
C THR A 192 -17.65 -0.21 -13.06
N GLY A 193 -17.88 -1.46 -12.64
CA GLY A 193 -18.95 -2.29 -13.22
C GLY A 193 -18.84 -2.57 -14.73
N GLY A 194 -17.64 -2.48 -15.31
CA GLY A 194 -17.40 -2.64 -16.75
C GLY A 194 -17.45 -1.34 -17.55
N GLU A 195 -17.89 -0.23 -16.95
CA GLU A 195 -17.81 1.09 -17.57
C GLU A 195 -16.48 1.77 -17.26
N VAL A 196 -15.89 2.42 -18.27
CA VAL A 196 -14.65 3.18 -18.12
C VAL A 196 -14.95 4.67 -18.28
N GLN A 197 -14.54 5.46 -17.30
CA GLN A 197 -14.65 6.92 -17.32
C GLN A 197 -13.26 7.54 -17.16
N VAL A 198 -13.02 8.66 -17.86
CA VAL A 198 -11.80 9.44 -17.72
C VAL A 198 -12.09 10.59 -16.75
N ALA A 199 -11.49 10.54 -15.58
CA ALA A 199 -11.52 11.58 -14.58
C ALA A 199 -10.31 12.50 -14.74
N THR A 200 -10.58 13.78 -14.88
CA THR A 200 -9.58 14.86 -14.85
C THR A 200 -9.84 15.75 -13.63
N SER A 201 -8.98 16.73 -13.35
CA SER A 201 -9.24 17.65 -12.23
C SER A 201 -10.48 18.52 -12.37
N THR A 202 -11.03 18.62 -13.59
CA THR A 202 -12.15 19.51 -13.91
C THR A 202 -13.42 18.75 -14.21
N GLU A 203 -13.33 17.62 -14.91
CA GLU A 203 -14.50 16.89 -15.42
C GLU A 203 -14.26 15.38 -15.53
N ASN A 204 -15.36 14.63 -15.50
CA ASN A 204 -15.41 13.21 -15.84
C ASN A 204 -16.10 13.06 -17.21
N ALA A 205 -15.49 12.31 -18.11
CA ALA A 205 -16.03 12.09 -19.46
C ALA A 205 -15.82 10.64 -19.90
N MET A 206 -16.63 10.17 -20.85
CA MET A 206 -16.33 8.90 -21.50
C MET A 206 -15.06 9.00 -22.34
N PRO A 207 -14.25 7.92 -22.49
CA PRO A 207 -13.00 7.97 -23.23
C PRO A 207 -13.12 8.55 -24.65
N ALA A 208 -14.18 8.17 -25.37
CA ALA A 208 -14.46 8.70 -26.71
C ALA A 208 -14.75 10.21 -26.71
N GLN A 209 -15.52 10.68 -25.72
CA GLN A 209 -15.83 12.12 -25.57
C GLN A 209 -14.58 12.91 -25.18
N TRP A 210 -13.77 12.37 -24.27
CA TRP A 210 -12.53 12.99 -23.83
C TRP A 210 -11.53 13.15 -24.99
N ILE A 211 -11.47 12.20 -25.92
CA ILE A 211 -10.66 12.33 -27.14
C ILE A 211 -11.30 13.33 -28.12
N ALA A 212 -12.63 13.30 -28.28
CA ALA A 212 -13.34 14.20 -29.20
C ALA A 212 -13.22 15.68 -28.80
N GLN A 213 -13.21 15.98 -27.50
CA GLN A 213 -13.02 17.32 -26.93
C GLN A 213 -11.60 17.88 -27.09
N SER A 214 -10.65 17.08 -27.59
CA SER A 214 -9.27 17.53 -27.80
C SER A 214 -9.08 18.27 -29.12
N GLY A 215 -8.23 19.30 -29.09
CA GLY A 215 -7.72 19.93 -30.31
C GLY A 215 -6.91 18.93 -31.15
N VAL A 216 -6.78 19.21 -32.45
CA VAL A 216 -6.12 18.31 -33.43
C VAL A 216 -4.71 17.89 -33.00
N GLN A 217 -3.97 18.78 -32.34
CA GLN A 217 -2.59 18.54 -31.91
C GLN A 217 -2.46 17.71 -30.62
N GLU A 218 -3.47 17.73 -29.74
CA GLU A 218 -3.50 16.97 -28.49
C GLU A 218 -4.13 15.58 -28.65
N ARG A 219 -4.86 15.35 -29.75
CA ARG A 219 -5.59 14.11 -30.00
C ARG A 219 -4.69 12.88 -30.01
N SER A 220 -3.49 12.99 -30.60
CA SER A 220 -2.50 11.90 -30.62
C SER A 220 -1.97 11.57 -29.22
N GLN A 221 -1.80 12.57 -28.35
CA GLN A 221 -1.36 12.39 -26.97
C GLN A 221 -2.45 11.70 -26.13
N ARG A 222 -3.71 12.14 -26.25
CA ARG A 222 -4.85 11.49 -25.56
C ARG A 222 -5.06 10.05 -26.04
N LEU A 223 -4.87 9.77 -27.32
CA LEU A 223 -4.85 8.40 -27.86
C LEU A 223 -3.70 7.57 -27.27
N SER A 224 -2.49 8.11 -27.20
CA SER A 224 -1.36 7.44 -26.55
C SER A 224 -1.65 7.11 -25.08
N TYR A 225 -2.30 8.03 -24.37
CA TYR A 225 -2.72 7.79 -22.98
C TYR A 225 -3.79 6.72 -22.86
N LEU A 226 -4.80 6.73 -23.73
CA LEU A 226 -5.80 5.67 -23.79
C LEU A 226 -5.16 4.30 -24.00
N LEU A 227 -4.26 4.18 -24.98
CA LEU A 227 -3.58 2.91 -25.30
C LEU A 227 -2.72 2.42 -24.14
N LYS A 228 -2.00 3.32 -23.46
CA LYS A 228 -1.21 2.97 -22.26
C LYS A 228 -2.13 2.51 -21.12
N ALA A 229 -3.24 3.21 -20.90
CA ALA A 229 -4.21 2.84 -19.89
C ALA A 229 -4.86 1.49 -20.20
N GLU A 230 -5.26 1.23 -21.45
CA GLU A 230 -5.79 -0.08 -21.89
C GLU A 230 -4.78 -1.21 -21.67
N SER A 231 -3.53 -1.00 -22.08
CA SER A 231 -2.47 -1.99 -21.86
C SER A 231 -2.29 -2.31 -20.37
N LEU A 232 -2.36 -1.29 -19.50
CA LEU A 232 -2.29 -1.49 -18.05
C LEU A 232 -3.53 -2.20 -17.51
N MET A 233 -4.73 -1.81 -17.93
CA MET A 233 -5.97 -2.48 -17.53
C MET A 233 -5.95 -3.95 -17.91
N GLN A 234 -5.49 -4.28 -19.12
CA GLN A 234 -5.34 -5.66 -19.59
C GLN A 234 -4.29 -6.42 -18.75
N TRP A 235 -3.17 -5.79 -18.40
CA TRP A 235 -2.17 -6.42 -17.54
C TRP A 235 -2.71 -6.69 -16.13
N LEU A 236 -3.46 -5.74 -15.55
CA LEU A 236 -4.10 -5.90 -14.24
C LEU A 236 -5.16 -7.01 -14.28
N ASP A 237 -5.94 -7.10 -15.35
CA ASP A 237 -6.93 -8.17 -15.50
C ASP A 237 -6.26 -9.55 -15.47
N LEU A 238 -5.23 -9.73 -16.29
CA LEU A 238 -4.51 -11.00 -16.44
C LEU A 238 -3.68 -11.41 -15.21
N ASN A 239 -3.05 -10.46 -14.51
CA ASN A 239 -2.09 -10.77 -13.45
C ASN A 239 -2.61 -10.49 -12.04
N VAL A 240 -3.61 -9.63 -11.88
CA VAL A 240 -4.12 -9.19 -10.58
C VAL A 240 -5.53 -9.68 -10.37
N LEU A 241 -6.46 -9.36 -11.27
CA LEU A 241 -7.86 -9.77 -11.12
C LEU A 241 -8.01 -11.29 -11.26
N ALA A 242 -7.26 -11.93 -12.16
CA ALA A 242 -7.26 -13.39 -12.29
C ALA A 242 -6.87 -14.10 -10.97
N GLU A 243 -5.84 -13.63 -10.26
CA GLU A 243 -5.43 -14.18 -8.97
C GLU A 243 -6.44 -13.89 -7.85
N LEU A 244 -7.05 -12.70 -7.84
CA LEU A 244 -8.01 -12.26 -6.82
C LEU A 244 -9.46 -12.75 -7.03
N ASN A 245 -9.76 -13.27 -8.22
CA ASN A 245 -11.03 -13.92 -8.57
C ASN A 245 -10.90 -15.44 -8.66
N GLY A 246 -9.72 -15.99 -8.33
CA GLY A 246 -9.44 -17.41 -8.38
C GLY A 246 -10.28 -18.24 -7.38
N PRO A 247 -10.27 -19.57 -7.52
CA PRO A 247 -11.06 -20.46 -6.66
C PRO A 247 -10.68 -20.37 -5.16
N GLU A 248 -9.43 -19.99 -4.86
CA GLU A 248 -8.92 -19.87 -3.48
C GLU A 248 -9.29 -18.54 -2.80
N ALA A 249 -9.52 -17.47 -3.57
CA ALA A 249 -9.82 -16.14 -3.06
C ALA A 249 -10.84 -15.46 -3.96
N LYS A 250 -12.06 -15.23 -3.47
CA LYS A 250 -13.09 -14.42 -4.13
C LYS A 250 -13.11 -13.02 -3.52
N CYS A 251 -12.24 -12.15 -4.00
CA CYS A 251 -12.16 -10.78 -3.49
C CYS A 251 -12.03 -9.77 -4.64
N PRO A 252 -13.06 -9.61 -5.51
CA PRO A 252 -13.03 -8.62 -6.57
C PRO A 252 -12.99 -7.19 -5.99
N PRO A 253 -12.31 -6.25 -6.67
CA PRO A 253 -12.40 -4.83 -6.33
C PRO A 253 -13.77 -4.26 -6.69
N LEU A 254 -14.18 -3.21 -5.97
CA LEU A 254 -15.39 -2.45 -6.29
C LEU A 254 -15.18 -1.60 -7.56
N ALA A 255 -14.02 -0.97 -7.67
CA ALA A 255 -13.60 -0.20 -8.82
C ALA A 255 -12.09 -0.24 -8.97
N MET A 256 -11.63 -0.01 -10.20
CA MET A 256 -10.21 0.07 -10.55
C MET A 256 -9.91 1.44 -11.13
N ALA A 257 -8.88 2.11 -10.64
CA ALA A 257 -8.41 3.39 -11.18
C ALA A 257 -7.00 3.22 -11.75
N VAL A 258 -6.81 3.64 -12.99
CA VAL A 258 -5.55 3.54 -13.72
C VAL A 258 -5.10 4.91 -14.15
N GLY A 259 -3.87 5.29 -13.81
CA GLY A 259 -3.33 6.61 -14.12
C GLY A 259 -1.88 6.55 -14.56
N LEU A 260 -1.42 7.65 -15.16
CA LEU A 260 0.00 7.87 -15.39
C LEU A 260 0.55 8.72 -14.27
N VAL A 261 1.50 8.14 -13.55
CA VAL A 261 2.18 8.77 -12.43
C VAL A 261 3.50 9.35 -12.97
N PRO A 262 3.88 10.56 -12.53
CA PRO A 262 5.19 11.13 -12.83
C PRO A 262 6.35 10.21 -12.40
#